data_AF-Q3I3J1-F1
#
_entry.id   AF-Q3I3J1-F1
#
_cell.length_a   1.000
_cell.length_b   1.000
_cell.length_c   1.000
_cell.angle_alpha   90.00
_cell.angle_beta   90.00
_cell.angle_gamma   90.00
#
_symmetry.space_group_name_H-M   'P 1'
#
loop_
_entity.id
_entity.type
_entity.pdbx_description
1 polymer ?
#
loop_
_entity_poly.entity_id
_entity_poly.type
_entity_poly.pdbx_seq_one_letter_code
_entity_poly.pdbx_strand_id
1 'polypeptide(L)' 'LTERDAQLNNIETDSRLLPLENVPRALANFETRGFVKLVIEADSHRLIGAQILAPEAGEMIQAAVLAIHNRMTIEDLAGQ' A
#
# COMPACT_ATOMS: atom_id res chain seq x y z
N LEU A 1 1.26 -2.35 -9.32
CA LEU A 1 1.50 -3.77 -9.68
C LEU A 1 1.04 -4.68 -8.55
N THR A 2 0.64 -5.92 -8.85
CA THR A 2 0.59 -6.99 -7.84
C THR A 2 1.98 -7.59 -7.67
N GLU A 3 2.22 -8.32 -6.57
CA GLU A 3 3.48 -9.09 -6.41
C GLU A 3 3.70 -10.05 -7.57
N ARG A 4 2.65 -10.77 -7.97
CA ARG A 4 2.70 -11.70 -9.10
C ARG A 4 3.10 -10.99 -10.39
N ASP A 5 2.51 -9.84 -10.68
CA ASP A 5 2.86 -9.08 -11.88
C ASP A 5 4.30 -8.58 -11.81
N ALA A 6 4.76 -8.12 -10.65
CA ALA A 6 6.14 -7.67 -10.47
C ALA A 6 7.14 -8.81 -10.69
N GLN A 7 6.87 -9.99 -10.14
CA GLN A 7 7.69 -11.19 -10.34
C GLN A 7 7.74 -11.63 -11.80
N LEU A 8 6.63 -11.54 -12.54
CA LEU A 8 6.60 -11.79 -13.99
C LEU A 8 7.48 -10.80 -14.78
N ASN A 9 7.70 -9.60 -14.23
CA ASN A 9 8.61 -8.61 -14.78
C ASN A 9 10.05 -8.72 -14.24
N ASN A 10 10.36 -9.79 -13.49
CA ASN A 10 11.65 -10.00 -12.81
C ASN A 10 12.03 -8.88 -11.82
N ILE A 11 11.02 -8.25 -11.22
CA ILE A 11 11.20 -7.26 -10.16
C ILE A 11 11.14 -8.01 -8.82
N GLU A 12 12.22 -7.94 -8.05
CA GLU A 12 12.22 -8.43 -6.68
C GLU A 12 11.38 -7.48 -5.82
N THR A 13 10.45 -8.04 -5.05
CA THR A 13 9.49 -7.24 -4.30
C THR A 13 9.46 -7.62 -2.84
N ASP A 14 9.28 -6.60 -2.02
CA ASP A 14 8.81 -6.75 -0.67
C ASP A 14 7.32 -6.35 -0.59
N SER A 15 6.55 -6.99 0.30
CA SER A 15 5.16 -6.64 0.49
C SER A 15 4.80 -6.52 1.96
N ARG A 16 3.88 -5.59 2.23
CA ARG A 16 3.39 -5.30 3.58
C ARG A 16 1.88 -5.26 3.55
N LEU A 17 1.25 -5.98 4.47
CA LEU A 17 -0.19 -6.00 4.65
C LEU A 17 -0.52 -5.47 6.04
N LEU A 18 -1.37 -4.45 6.07
CA LEU A 18 -1.91 -3.84 7.28
C LEU A 18 -3.42 -4.14 7.34
N PRO A 19 -3.85 -5.05 8.23
CA PRO A 19 -5.27 -5.24 8.51
C PRO A 19 -5.89 -3.96 9.12
N LEU A 20 -7.15 -3.65 8.77
CA LEU A 20 -7.81 -2.44 9.30
C LEU A 20 -8.08 -2.51 10.81
N GLU A 21 -8.06 -3.69 11.42
CA GLU A 21 -8.11 -3.82 12.89
C GLU A 21 -6.94 -3.13 13.60
N ASN A 22 -5.84 -2.90 12.88
CA ASN A 22 -4.66 -2.19 13.39
C ASN A 22 -4.68 -0.70 13.02
N VAL A 23 -5.76 -0.19 12.44
CA VAL A 23 -5.91 1.22 12.05
C VAL A 23 -6.81 1.93 13.08
N PRO A 24 -6.27 2.90 13.87
CA PRO A 24 -7.02 3.56 14.95
C PRO A 24 -8.33 4.19 14.50
N ARG A 25 -8.36 4.80 13.31
CA ARG A 25 -9.58 5.40 12.75
C ARG A 25 -10.64 4.35 12.41
N ALA A 26 -10.23 3.21 11.86
CA ALA A 26 -11.15 2.11 11.55
C ALA A 26 -11.75 1.52 12.84
N LEU A 27 -10.94 1.41 13.91
CA LEU A 27 -11.43 1.03 15.24
C LEU A 27 -12.45 2.03 15.78
N ALA A 28 -12.15 3.34 15.71
CA ALA A 28 -13.04 4.39 16.18
C ALA A 28 -14.37 4.44 15.40
N ASN A 29 -14.34 4.10 14.11
CA ASN A 29 -15.52 4.04 13.24
C ASN A 29 -16.27 2.70 13.31
N PHE A 30 -15.76 1.70 14.03
CA PHE A 30 -16.26 0.32 14.05
C PHE A 30 -16.25 -0.37 12.67
N GLU A 31 -15.31 0.00 11.81
CA GLU A 31 -15.19 -0.43 10.41
C GLU A 31 -13.85 -1.15 10.16
N THR A 32 -13.58 -2.19 10.93
CA THR A 32 -12.28 -2.90 10.93
C THR A 32 -12.14 -3.99 9.86
N ARG A 33 -13.17 -4.21 9.03
CA ARG A 33 -13.14 -5.24 7.99
C ARG A 33 -12.36 -4.76 6.78
N GLY A 34 -11.22 -5.41 6.51
CA GLY A 34 -10.44 -5.13 5.31
C GLY A 34 -8.94 -5.04 5.57
N PHE A 35 -8.21 -4.54 4.57
CA PHE A 35 -6.76 -4.37 4.65
C PHE A 35 -6.25 -3.33 3.66
N VAL A 36 -5.04 -2.84 3.94
CA VAL A 36 -4.17 -2.13 2.99
C VAL A 36 -2.97 -3.01 2.73
N LYS A 37 -2.65 -3.27 1.47
CA LYS A 37 -1.45 -3.99 1.04
C LYS A 37 -0.63 -3.10 0.14
N LEU A 38 0.67 -3.00 0.42
CA LEU A 38 1.64 -2.26 -0.37
C LEU A 38 2.65 -3.23 -0.98
N VAL A 39 3.03 -2.96 -2.23
CA VAL A 39 4.03 -3.73 -2.99
C VAL A 39 5.18 -2.79 -3.30
N ILE A 40 6.37 -3.19 -2.90
CA ILE A 40 7.57 -2.36 -2.84
C ILE A 40 8.66 -3.06 -3.64
N GLU A 41 9.41 -2.32 -4.45
CA GLU A 41 10.60 -2.84 -5.11
C GLU A 41 11.74 -3.00 -4.09
N ALA A 42 12.34 -4.18 -4.01
CA ALA A 42 13.29 -4.52 -2.94
C ALA A 42 14.58 -3.70 -2.98
N ASP A 43 15.08 -3.36 -4.17
CA ASP A 43 16.36 -2.63 -4.33
C ASP A 43 16.20 -1.12 -4.08
N SER A 44 15.14 -0.52 -4.63
CA SER A 44 14.94 0.93 -4.57
C SER A 44 14.04 1.41 -3.43
N HIS A 45 13.39 0.48 -2.73
CA HIS A 45 12.35 0.73 -1.72
C HIS A 45 11.16 1.56 -2.23
N ARG A 46 11.00 1.68 -3.56
CA ARG A 46 9.90 2.43 -4.16
C ARG A 46 8.59 1.68 -4.04
N LEU A 47 7.54 2.43 -3.77
CA LEU A 47 6.18 1.91 -3.88
C LEU A 47 5.83 1.69 -5.35
N ILE A 48 5.55 0.44 -5.73
CA ILE A 48 5.20 0.05 -7.11
C ILE A 48 3.77 -0.47 -7.23
N GLY A 49 3.06 -0.64 -6.11
CA GLY A 49 1.67 -1.08 -6.11
C GLY A 49 0.99 -0.97 -4.76
N ALA A 50 -0.33 -0.91 -4.79
CA ALA A 50 -1.18 -0.99 -3.61
C ALA A 50 -2.46 -1.77 -3.93
N GLN A 51 -2.98 -2.50 -2.95
CA GLN A 51 -4.32 -3.07 -2.95
C GLN A 51 -5.02 -2.66 -1.66
N ILE A 52 -6.25 -2.16 -1.77
CA ILE A 52 -7.00 -1.64 -0.62
C ILE A 52 -8.40 -2.23 -0.66
N LEU A 53 -8.78 -2.89 0.43
CA LEU A 53 -10.14 -3.35 0.69
C LEU A 53 -10.60 -2.68 1.97
N ALA A 54 -11.52 -1.73 1.86
CA ALA A 54 -12.01 -0.91 2.97
C ALA A 54 -13.26 -0.12 2.53
N PRO A 55 -14.10 0.39 3.46
CA PRO A 55 -15.21 1.28 3.12
C PRO A 55 -14.76 2.53 2.34
N GLU A 56 -13.63 3.14 2.70
CA GLU A 56 -13.10 4.35 2.07
C GLU A 56 -11.95 4.08 1.08
N ALA A 57 -11.90 2.87 0.50
CA ALA A 57 -10.82 2.48 -0.43
C ALA A 57 -10.66 3.44 -1.62
N GLY A 58 -11.76 4.04 -2.10
CA GLY A 58 -11.75 4.99 -3.22
C GLY A 58 -11.04 6.31 -2.94
N GLU A 59 -11.01 6.75 -1.68
CA GLU A 59 -10.24 7.94 -1.27
C GLU A 59 -8.79 7.55 -0.94
N MET A 60 -8.59 6.46 -0.20
CA MET A 60 -7.25 6.00 0.18
C MET A 60 -6.36 5.65 -1.02
N ILE A 61 -6.94 5.11 -2.10
CA ILE A 61 -6.18 4.75 -3.29
C ILE A 61 -5.55 5.98 -3.97
N GLN A 62 -6.14 7.18 -3.83
CA GLN A 62 -5.60 8.39 -4.43
C GLN A 62 -4.22 8.72 -3.88
N ALA A 63 -4.03 8.58 -2.56
CA ALA A 63 -2.71 8.77 -1.93
C ALA A 63 -1.68 7.77 -2.45
N ALA A 64 -2.06 6.49 -2.59
CA ALA A 64 -1.17 5.47 -3.15
C ALA A 64 -0.81 5.75 -4.61
N VAL A 65 -1.77 6.22 -5.43
CA VAL A 65 -1.52 6.61 -6.83
C VAL A 65 -0.52 7.77 -6.91
N LEU A 66 -0.68 8.80 -6.08
CA LEU A 66 0.24 9.93 -6.03
C LEU A 66 1.65 9.48 -5.61
N ALA A 67 1.76 8.63 -4.59
CA ALA A 67 3.04 8.09 -4.13
C ALA A 67 3.76 7.30 -5.24
N ILE A 68 3.05 6.42 -5.95
CA ILE A 68 3.60 5.64 -7.07
C ILE A 68 4.00 6.56 -8.22
N HIS A 69 3.14 7.51 -8.60
CA HIS A 69 3.42 8.47 -9.67
C HIS A 69 4.68 9.29 -9.39
N ASN A 70 4.85 9.73 -8.15
CA ASN A 70 6.01 10.51 -7.71
C ASN A 70 7.23 9.64 -7.37
N ARG A 71 7.14 8.30 -7.56
CA ARG A 71 8.22 7.34 -7.28
C ARG A 71 8.73 7.43 -5.85
N MET A 72 7.83 7.68 -4.90
CA MET A 72 8.16 7.78 -3.47
C MET A 72 8.63 6.43 -2.93
N THR A 73 9.58 6.50 -2.01
CA THR A 73 10.01 5.36 -1.19
C THR A 73 9.06 5.14 -0.02
N ILE A 74 9.13 3.97 0.64
CA ILE A 74 8.35 3.73 1.86
C ILE A 74 8.76 4.65 3.00
N GLU A 75 10.03 5.06 3.04
CA GLU A 75 10.57 6.00 4.01
C GLU A 75 9.99 7.40 3.80
N ASP A 76 9.89 7.85 2.55
CA ASP A 76 9.23 9.11 2.21
C ASP A 76 7.76 9.09 2.64
N LEU A 77 7.09 7.94 2.53
CA LEU A 77 5.68 7.79 2.90
C LEU A 77 5.48 7.71 4.42
N ALA A 78 6.42 7.10 5.14
CA ALA A 78 6.38 6.97 6.60
C ALA A 78 6.79 8.26 7.33
N GLY A 79 7.58 9.11 6.68
CA GLY A 79 8.02 10.40 7.21
C GLY A 79 7.04 11.57 7.04
N GLN A 80 5.86 11.34 6.45
CA GLN A 80 4.80 12.33 6.28
C GLN A 80 3.79 12.32 7.44
#